data_AF-A0A7H4Q4Z7-F1
#
_entry.id   AF-A0A7H4Q4Z7-F1
#
_cell.length_a   1.000
_cell.length_b   1.000
_cell.length_c   1.000
_cell.angle_alpha   90.00
_cell.angle_beta   90.00
_cell.angle_gamma   90.00
#
_symmetry.space_group_name_H-M   'P 1'
#
loop_
_entity.id
_entity.type
_entity.pdbx_description
1 polymer ?
#
loop_
_entity_poly.entity_id
_entity_poly.type
_entity_poly.pdbx_seq_one_letter_code
_entity_poly.pdbx_strand_id
1 'polypeptide(L)'
;MSKNVAEVFPPGEFLREELEARGWSQVELAEIMGRPSRVVSEVMAGKRAITPETAVALGEALGTGAEFWMNLESQYQLSKVRSEPNTISRRAKLYNLFPVREMIKRGWVEASNSLDLLETQFLNYFGTASLDEKPAFPHAARKTSYEDVSIQQVAWLIRAGKIARAVSAEKFTQSKLSGVMQELRECLEFVDSVRNVPVLLARAGVRLVVVEALPGSKIDGACFWLAKDAPVIALSLRFDRVDNFWHTLLHELDHIAHGEGQSAPIVEIDMLSNDEVELPVIEKRANDAAAEFSIPKHELDGFIARVHPLFTDQKILGFAKRLRVHPGIVVGQLQNRRLVPWQFHRKYLEKVREYIVGPALTDGFGSVLPADL
;
A
#
# COMPACT_ATOMS: atom_id res chain seq x y z
N MET A 1 -0.49 -35.14 13.03
CA MET A 1 -1.07 -36.47 12.79
C MET A 1 -1.23 -36.63 11.29
N SER A 2 -0.46 -37.52 10.66
CA SER A 2 -0.67 -37.83 9.23
C SER A 2 -2.06 -38.44 9.11
N LYS A 3 -2.98 -37.78 8.41
CA LYS A 3 -4.15 -38.48 7.89
C LYS A 3 -3.57 -39.61 7.04
N ASN A 4 -3.77 -40.87 7.44
CA ASN A 4 -3.61 -41.98 6.52
C ASN A 4 -4.52 -41.65 5.36
N VAL A 5 -3.92 -41.27 4.23
CA VAL A 5 -4.64 -41.11 2.97
C VAL A 5 -5.18 -42.51 2.69
N ALA A 6 -6.50 -42.64 2.62
CA ALA A 6 -7.11 -43.87 2.14
C ALA A 6 -6.36 -44.29 0.87
N GLU A 7 -5.97 -45.56 0.79
CA GLU A 7 -5.21 -46.08 -0.35
C GLU A 7 -5.90 -45.65 -1.65
N VAL A 8 -5.17 -44.94 -2.51
CA VAL A 8 -5.77 -44.34 -3.71
C VAL A 8 -5.92 -45.43 -4.77
N PHE A 9 -7.12 -45.96 -4.89
CA PHE A 9 -7.44 -47.00 -5.88
C PHE A 9 -7.63 -46.39 -7.28
N PRO A 10 -6.89 -46.87 -8.29
CA PRO A 10 -7.15 -46.50 -9.67
C PRO A 10 -8.58 -46.88 -10.08
N PRO A 11 -9.35 -46.00 -10.74
CA PRO A 11 -10.72 -46.33 -11.17
C PRO A 11 -10.80 -47.57 -12.04
N GLY A 12 -9.76 -47.82 -12.85
CA GLY A 12 -9.65 -49.00 -13.70
C GLY A 12 -9.47 -50.33 -12.95
N GLU A 13 -8.95 -50.31 -11.73
CA GLU A 13 -8.86 -51.50 -10.86
C GLU A 13 -10.22 -51.81 -10.24
N PHE A 14 -10.89 -50.79 -9.68
CA PHE A 14 -12.26 -50.95 -9.17
C PHE A 14 -13.22 -51.41 -10.27
N LEU A 15 -13.09 -50.87 -11.49
CA LEU A 15 -13.86 -51.33 -12.64
C LEU A 15 -13.60 -52.80 -12.98
N ARG A 16 -12.38 -53.29 -12.79
CA ARG A 16 -12.05 -54.70 -13.01
C ARG A 16 -12.77 -55.60 -12.00
N GLU A 17 -12.74 -55.22 -10.72
CA GLU A 17 -13.41 -55.95 -9.65
C GLU A 17 -14.93 -56.01 -9.86
N GLU A 18 -15.55 -54.90 -10.24
CA GLU A 18 -16.99 -54.84 -10.52
C GLU A 18 -17.40 -55.73 -11.70
N LEU A 19 -16.54 -55.83 -12.74
CA LEU A 19 -16.75 -56.71 -13.89
C LEU A 19 -16.56 -58.18 -13.51
N GLU A 20 -15.52 -58.52 -12.75
CA GLU A 20 -15.27 -59.87 -12.26
C GLU A 20 -16.41 -60.38 -11.38
N ALA A 21 -16.92 -59.55 -10.45
CA ALA A 21 -18.04 -59.90 -9.58
C ALA A 21 -19.35 -60.20 -10.34
N ARG A 22 -19.52 -59.59 -11.53
CA ARG A 22 -20.71 -59.76 -12.38
C ARG A 22 -20.50 -60.80 -13.50
N GLY A 23 -19.27 -61.31 -13.66
CA GLY A 23 -18.90 -62.18 -14.77
C GLY A 23 -18.92 -61.49 -16.13
N TRP A 24 -18.77 -60.16 -16.17
CA TRP A 24 -18.82 -59.36 -17.40
C TRP A 24 -17.42 -59.17 -18.00
N SER A 25 -17.35 -59.25 -19.32
CA SER A 25 -16.18 -58.86 -20.11
C SER A 25 -16.17 -57.35 -20.39
N GLN A 26 -15.00 -56.82 -20.77
CA GLN A 26 -14.88 -55.40 -21.19
C GLN A 26 -15.74 -55.08 -22.41
N VAL A 27 -15.96 -56.06 -23.29
CA VAL A 27 -16.76 -55.91 -24.50
C VAL A 27 -18.24 -55.78 -24.13
N GLU A 28 -18.73 -56.64 -23.24
CA GLU A 28 -20.11 -56.59 -22.74
C GLU A 28 -20.40 -55.27 -22.02
N LEU A 29 -19.49 -54.80 -21.16
CA LEU A 29 -19.65 -53.48 -20.53
C LEU A 29 -19.73 -52.36 -21.56
N ALA A 30 -18.89 -52.41 -22.59
CA ALA A 30 -18.89 -51.40 -23.65
C ALA A 30 -20.21 -51.38 -24.43
N GLU A 31 -20.76 -52.56 -24.72
CA GLU A 31 -22.09 -52.71 -25.34
C GLU A 31 -23.21 -52.18 -24.43
N ILE A 32 -23.19 -52.51 -23.14
CA ILE A 32 -24.16 -52.01 -22.15
C ILE A 32 -24.14 -50.48 -22.07
N MET A 33 -22.95 -49.90 -22.06
CA MET A 33 -22.77 -48.44 -22.00
C MET A 33 -23.05 -47.75 -23.35
N GLY A 34 -23.21 -48.50 -24.45
CA GLY A 34 -23.28 -47.93 -25.80
C GLY A 34 -22.01 -47.18 -26.21
N ARG A 35 -20.84 -47.63 -25.75
CA ARG A 35 -19.53 -47.00 -26.00
C ARG A 35 -18.59 -47.95 -26.75
N PRO A 36 -17.61 -47.45 -27.51
CA PRO A 36 -16.58 -48.31 -28.10
C PRO A 36 -15.77 -49.05 -27.02
N SER A 37 -15.48 -50.34 -27.20
CA SER A 37 -14.70 -51.16 -26.24
C SER A 37 -13.33 -50.58 -25.92
N ARG A 38 -12.77 -49.80 -26.85
CA ARG A 38 -11.55 -49.02 -26.64
C ARG A 38 -11.66 -48.07 -25.43
N VAL A 39 -12.81 -47.44 -25.21
CA VAL A 39 -13.03 -46.51 -24.08
C VAL A 39 -12.88 -47.24 -22.76
N VAL A 40 -13.55 -48.40 -22.62
CA VAL A 40 -13.49 -49.23 -21.41
C VAL A 40 -12.08 -49.75 -21.18
N SER A 41 -11.40 -50.25 -22.22
CA SER A 41 -10.04 -50.77 -22.13
C SER A 41 -9.02 -49.69 -21.73
N GLU A 42 -9.13 -48.48 -22.28
CA GLU A 42 -8.24 -47.35 -21.94
C GLU A 42 -8.47 -46.85 -20.51
N VAL A 43 -9.71 -46.85 -20.02
CA VAL A 43 -10.06 -46.52 -18.62
C VAL A 43 -9.48 -47.58 -17.67
N MET A 44 -9.68 -48.87 -17.97
CA MET A 44 -9.13 -49.97 -17.18
C MET A 44 -7.59 -49.98 -17.12
N ALA A 45 -6.93 -49.55 -18.20
CA ALA A 45 -5.48 -49.42 -18.26
C ALA A 45 -4.96 -48.10 -17.64
N GLY A 46 -5.84 -47.23 -17.12
CA GLY A 46 -5.47 -45.92 -16.57
C GLY A 46 -4.92 -44.93 -17.60
N LYS A 47 -5.09 -45.23 -18.90
CA LYS A 47 -4.63 -44.42 -20.04
C LYS A 47 -5.62 -43.32 -20.42
N ARG A 48 -6.88 -43.47 -20.01
CA ARG A 48 -7.96 -42.50 -20.22
C ARG A 48 -8.65 -42.19 -18.91
N ALA A 49 -8.81 -40.90 -18.63
CA ALA A 49 -9.58 -40.41 -17.50
C ALA A 49 -11.07 -40.69 -17.70
N ILE A 50 -11.79 -40.99 -16.62
CA ILE A 50 -13.25 -41.05 -16.62
C ILE A 50 -13.81 -39.64 -16.79
N THR A 51 -14.60 -39.44 -17.84
CA THR A 51 -15.33 -38.18 -18.11
C THR A 51 -16.71 -38.22 -17.43
N PRO A 52 -17.38 -37.07 -17.21
CA PRO A 52 -18.73 -37.06 -16.63
C PRO A 52 -19.71 -37.99 -17.37
N GLU A 53 -19.66 -38.03 -18.70
CA GLU A 53 -20.54 -38.88 -19.51
C GLU A 53 -20.19 -40.37 -19.40
N THR A 54 -18.92 -40.70 -19.11
CA THR A 54 -18.48 -42.08 -18.84
C THR A 54 -18.87 -42.48 -17.42
N ALA A 55 -18.76 -41.57 -16.45
CA ALA A 55 -19.17 -41.78 -15.07
C ALA A 55 -20.67 -42.05 -14.95
N VAL A 56 -21.52 -41.29 -15.68
CA VAL A 56 -22.96 -41.55 -15.77
C VAL A 56 -23.23 -42.95 -16.33
N ALA A 57 -22.64 -43.28 -17.48
CA ALA A 57 -22.83 -44.58 -18.10
C ALA A 57 -22.35 -45.75 -17.21
N LEU A 58 -21.22 -45.61 -16.51
CA LEU A 58 -20.74 -46.61 -15.55
C LEU A 58 -21.66 -46.71 -14.32
N GLY A 59 -22.13 -45.58 -13.80
CA GLY A 59 -23.03 -45.51 -12.66
C GLY A 59 -24.38 -46.17 -12.94
N GLU A 60 -24.94 -45.94 -14.13
CA GLU A 60 -26.16 -46.59 -14.60
C GLU A 60 -25.94 -48.09 -14.86
N ALA A 61 -24.84 -48.47 -15.51
CA ALA A 61 -24.54 -49.86 -15.83
C ALA A 61 -24.25 -50.72 -14.59
N LEU A 62 -23.59 -50.17 -13.57
CA LEU A 62 -23.10 -50.93 -12.41
C LEU A 62 -23.93 -50.69 -11.13
N GLY A 63 -24.85 -49.72 -11.14
CA GLY A 63 -25.69 -49.38 -9.99
C GLY A 63 -24.94 -48.64 -8.87
N THR A 64 -23.78 -48.05 -9.18
CA THR A 64 -22.88 -47.39 -8.21
C THR A 64 -23.02 -45.87 -8.19
N GLY A 65 -23.68 -45.28 -9.20
CA GLY A 65 -23.88 -43.84 -9.34
C GLY A 65 -22.68 -43.08 -9.94
N ALA A 66 -22.96 -41.99 -10.66
CA ALA A 66 -21.94 -41.24 -11.40
C ALA A 66 -20.93 -40.52 -10.48
N GLU A 67 -21.40 -40.01 -9.34
CA GLU A 67 -20.55 -39.28 -8.38
C GLU A 67 -19.44 -40.15 -7.82
N PHE A 68 -19.71 -41.44 -7.59
CA PHE A 68 -18.72 -42.39 -7.10
C PHE A 68 -17.53 -42.50 -8.07
N TRP A 69 -17.80 -42.67 -9.37
CA TRP A 69 -16.76 -42.75 -10.41
C TRP A 69 -15.98 -41.45 -10.57
N MET A 70 -16.67 -40.29 -10.53
CA MET A 70 -16.00 -38.98 -10.56
C MET A 70 -15.11 -38.75 -9.34
N ASN A 71 -15.54 -39.21 -8.15
CA ASN A 71 -14.76 -39.11 -6.92
C ASN A 71 -13.49 -39.99 -6.99
N LEU A 72 -13.62 -41.24 -7.46
CA LEU A 72 -12.48 -42.13 -7.68
C LEU A 72 -11.47 -41.55 -8.68
N GLU A 73 -11.95 -41.08 -9.84
CA GLU A 73 -11.10 -40.46 -10.86
C GLU A 73 -10.39 -39.22 -10.31
N SER A 74 -11.11 -38.35 -9.59
CA SER A 74 -10.53 -37.13 -9.01
C SER A 74 -9.43 -37.46 -8.02
N GLN A 75 -9.64 -38.44 -7.13
CA GLN A 75 -8.63 -38.88 -6.16
C GLN A 75 -7.40 -39.47 -6.85
N TYR A 76 -7.60 -40.31 -7.87
CA TYR A 76 -6.52 -40.93 -8.64
C TYR A 76 -5.72 -39.93 -9.46
N GLN A 77 -6.36 -38.93 -10.07
CA GLN A 77 -5.63 -37.88 -10.79
C GLN A 77 -4.86 -36.97 -9.83
N LEU A 78 -5.43 -36.63 -8.67
CA LEU A 78 -4.71 -35.86 -7.64
C LEU A 78 -3.51 -36.62 -7.08
N SER A 79 -3.58 -37.94 -6.92
CA SER A 79 -2.44 -38.74 -6.42
C SER A 79 -1.29 -38.85 -7.42
N LYS A 80 -1.55 -38.72 -8.72
CA LYS A 80 -0.51 -38.65 -9.77
C LYS A 80 0.27 -37.34 -9.76
N VAL A 81 -0.31 -36.27 -9.23
CA VAL A 81 0.35 -34.97 -9.18
C VAL A 81 1.30 -34.92 -8.00
N ARG A 82 2.60 -35.06 -8.27
CA ARG A 82 3.64 -34.66 -7.29
C ARG A 82 3.73 -33.13 -7.28
N SER A 83 3.06 -32.48 -6.34
CA SER A 83 3.35 -31.07 -6.07
C SER A 83 4.47 -30.98 -5.04
N GLU A 84 5.44 -30.09 -5.25
CA GLU A 84 6.27 -29.64 -4.14
C GLU A 84 5.36 -29.07 -3.03
N PRO A 85 5.43 -29.59 -1.80
CA PRO A 85 4.53 -29.17 -0.75
C PRO A 85 4.59 -27.65 -0.56
N ASN A 86 3.43 -27.01 -0.57
CA ASN A 86 3.21 -25.63 -0.14
C ASN A 86 3.80 -24.50 -1.00
N THR A 87 4.46 -24.72 -2.14
CA THR A 87 5.02 -23.63 -2.97
C THR A 87 3.95 -22.63 -3.45
N ILE A 88 2.81 -23.12 -3.96
CA ILE A 88 1.71 -22.27 -4.42
C ILE A 88 1.04 -21.56 -3.25
N SER A 89 0.77 -22.27 -2.15
CA SER A 89 0.14 -21.71 -0.95
C SER A 89 1.01 -20.62 -0.30
N ARG A 90 2.33 -20.84 -0.22
CA ARG A 90 3.30 -19.86 0.26
C ARG A 90 3.35 -18.61 -0.62
N ARG A 91 3.41 -18.79 -1.94
CA ARG A 91 3.34 -17.68 -2.89
C ARG A 91 2.04 -16.89 -2.77
N ALA A 92 0.90 -17.57 -2.66
CA ALA A 92 -0.40 -16.92 -2.46
C ALA A 92 -0.41 -16.10 -1.15
N LYS A 93 0.13 -16.67 -0.06
CA LYS A 93 0.27 -15.97 1.23
C LYS A 93 1.11 -14.70 1.10
N LEU A 94 2.26 -14.77 0.44
CA LEU A 94 3.13 -13.61 0.21
C LEU A 94 2.41 -12.49 -0.55
N TYR A 95 1.71 -12.82 -1.64
CA TYR A 95 0.99 -11.84 -2.46
C TYR A 95 -0.27 -11.27 -1.79
N ASN A 96 -0.88 -12.00 -0.86
CA ASN A 96 -2.00 -11.50 -0.06
C ASN A 96 -1.53 -10.56 1.05
N LEU A 97 -0.36 -10.83 1.63
CA LEU A 97 0.17 -10.04 2.73
C LEU A 97 0.83 -8.76 2.27
N PHE A 98 1.54 -8.76 1.13
CA PHE A 98 2.39 -7.65 0.71
C PHE A 98 2.07 -7.11 -0.69
N PRO A 99 2.35 -5.83 -0.98
CA PRO A 99 2.20 -5.25 -2.32
C PRO A 99 3.35 -5.67 -3.25
N VAL A 100 3.50 -6.99 -3.48
CA VAL A 100 4.68 -7.61 -4.11
C VAL A 100 5.01 -6.98 -5.46
N ARG A 101 4.00 -6.89 -6.34
CA ARG A 101 4.17 -6.36 -7.70
C ARG A 101 4.67 -4.91 -7.70
N GLU A 102 4.11 -4.08 -6.82
CA GLU A 102 4.48 -2.67 -6.78
C GLU A 102 5.87 -2.49 -6.17
N MET A 103 6.22 -3.20 -5.11
CA MET A 103 7.56 -3.14 -4.51
C MET A 103 8.67 -3.59 -5.48
N ILE A 104 8.41 -4.62 -6.29
CA ILE A 104 9.34 -5.05 -7.35
C ILE A 104 9.44 -3.98 -8.45
N LYS A 105 8.30 -3.48 -8.93
CA LYS A 105 8.26 -2.44 -9.97
C LYS A 105 8.99 -1.16 -9.53
N ARG A 106 8.90 -0.82 -8.25
CA ARG A 106 9.56 0.33 -7.62
C ARG A 106 11.04 0.11 -7.31
N GLY A 107 11.55 -1.12 -7.51
CA GLY A 107 12.93 -1.47 -7.16
C GLY A 107 13.20 -1.51 -5.66
N TRP A 108 12.17 -1.62 -4.81
CA TRP A 108 12.32 -1.74 -3.36
C TRP A 108 12.73 -3.16 -2.93
N VAL A 109 12.39 -4.13 -3.77
CA VAL A 109 12.74 -5.56 -3.66
C VAL A 109 13.12 -6.05 -5.05
N GLU A 110 14.16 -6.87 -5.15
CA GLU A 110 14.61 -7.41 -6.42
C GLU A 110 13.70 -8.55 -6.90
N ALA A 111 13.41 -8.58 -8.21
CA ALA A 111 12.68 -9.69 -8.79
C ALA A 111 13.49 -10.99 -8.68
N SER A 112 12.85 -12.07 -8.23
CA SER A 112 13.48 -13.38 -8.10
C SER A 112 12.57 -14.49 -8.62
N ASN A 113 13.16 -15.45 -9.35
CA ASN A 113 12.48 -16.69 -9.75
C ASN A 113 12.40 -17.72 -8.61
N SER A 114 13.26 -17.58 -7.59
CA SER A 114 13.21 -18.39 -6.37
C SER A 114 12.23 -17.76 -5.37
N LEU A 115 11.22 -18.53 -4.96
CA LEU A 115 10.26 -18.11 -3.94
C LEU A 115 10.94 -17.90 -2.59
N ASP A 116 11.88 -18.77 -2.21
CA ASP A 116 12.58 -18.66 -0.93
C ASP A 116 13.37 -17.36 -0.85
N LEU A 117 14.10 -17.00 -1.93
CA LEU A 117 14.82 -15.74 -1.98
C LEU A 117 13.87 -14.54 -1.92
N LEU A 118 12.73 -14.61 -2.62
CA LEU A 118 11.73 -13.54 -2.59
C LEU A 118 11.16 -13.37 -1.18
N GLU A 119 10.76 -14.46 -0.52
CA GLU A 119 10.27 -14.43 0.85
C GLU A 119 11.31 -13.84 1.81
N THR A 120 12.58 -14.28 1.73
CA THR A 120 13.66 -13.71 2.55
C THR A 120 13.82 -12.21 2.32
N GLN A 121 13.74 -11.73 1.07
CA GLN A 121 13.81 -10.29 0.80
C GLN A 121 12.66 -9.51 1.43
N PHE A 122 11.43 -10.02 1.38
CA PHE A 122 10.28 -9.39 2.03
C PHE A 122 10.41 -9.40 3.56
N LEU A 123 10.75 -10.54 4.15
CA LEU A 123 10.98 -10.65 5.59
C LEU A 123 12.07 -9.68 6.07
N ASN A 124 13.19 -9.59 5.33
CA ASN A 124 14.26 -8.64 5.63
C ASN A 124 13.82 -7.19 5.44
N TYR A 125 13.03 -6.88 4.40
CA TYR A 125 12.52 -5.54 4.16
C TYR A 125 11.63 -5.07 5.31
N PHE A 126 10.71 -5.93 5.78
CA PHE A 126 9.76 -5.63 6.84
C PHE A 126 10.31 -5.89 8.26
N GLY A 127 11.49 -6.48 8.38
CA GLY A 127 12.11 -6.81 9.66
C GLY A 127 11.36 -7.89 10.46
N THR A 128 10.65 -8.80 9.78
CA THR A 128 9.88 -9.87 10.42
C THR A 128 10.58 -11.22 10.32
N ALA A 129 10.40 -12.09 11.32
CA ALA A 129 11.03 -13.41 11.33
C ALA A 129 10.24 -14.44 10.49
N SER A 130 8.95 -14.18 10.25
CA SER A 130 8.07 -15.07 9.49
C SER A 130 6.91 -14.33 8.82
N LEU A 131 6.27 -14.98 7.84
CA LEU A 131 5.06 -14.48 7.17
C LEU A 131 3.83 -14.46 8.09
N ASP A 132 3.90 -15.05 9.27
CA ASP A 132 2.83 -15.04 10.28
C ASP A 132 2.91 -13.84 11.23
N GLU A 133 4.06 -13.17 11.25
CA GLU A 133 4.27 -11.97 12.04
C GLU A 133 3.75 -10.73 11.29
N LYS A 134 2.95 -9.91 11.97
CA LYS A 134 2.47 -8.65 11.41
C LYS A 134 3.64 -7.68 11.25
N PRO A 135 3.90 -7.15 10.04
CA PRO A 135 4.91 -6.13 9.82
C PRO A 135 4.63 -4.88 10.65
N ALA A 136 5.67 -4.31 11.24
CA ALA A 136 5.57 -3.07 12.01
C ALA A 136 6.71 -2.12 11.62
N PHE A 137 6.47 -0.82 11.75
CA PHE A 137 7.53 0.16 11.57
C PHE A 137 8.54 0.06 12.73
N PRO A 138 9.86 -0.01 12.46
CA PRO A 138 10.88 -0.06 13.51
C PRO A 138 10.78 1.14 14.45
N HIS A 139 10.94 0.94 15.76
CA HIS A 139 10.85 1.97 16.83
C HIS A 139 9.43 2.38 17.24
N ALA A 140 8.37 1.83 16.64
CA ALA A 140 7.03 1.94 17.19
C ALA A 140 6.91 1.05 18.44
N ALA A 141 6.95 1.65 19.62
CA ALA A 141 6.62 0.97 20.86
C ALA A 141 5.23 0.34 20.73
N ARG A 142 5.11 -0.96 20.99
CA ARG A 142 3.85 -1.72 20.97
C ARG A 142 2.82 -1.08 21.90
N LYS A 143 2.05 -0.10 21.42
CA LYS A 143 0.85 0.45 22.06
C LYS A 143 -0.25 0.73 21.03
N THR A 144 -1.23 -0.18 21.03
CA THR A 144 -2.69 0.05 21.03
C THR A 144 -3.40 0.93 20.00
N SER A 145 -2.84 1.24 18.82
CA SER A 145 -3.66 1.76 17.69
C SER A 145 -3.20 1.35 16.30
N TYR A 146 -2.40 0.27 16.18
CA TYR A 146 -1.89 -0.21 14.89
C TYR A 146 -2.88 -1.09 14.10
N GLU A 147 -4.14 -1.19 14.54
CA GLU A 147 -5.14 -2.00 13.83
C GLU A 147 -5.54 -1.40 12.47
N ASP A 148 -5.26 -0.11 12.22
CA ASP A 148 -5.75 0.60 11.02
C ASP A 148 -4.67 0.93 9.96
N VAL A 149 -3.39 0.62 10.20
CA VAL A 149 -2.33 0.94 9.21
C VAL A 149 -2.20 -0.20 8.19
N SER A 150 -2.47 0.11 6.92
CA SER A 150 -2.34 -0.84 5.82
C SER A 150 -0.88 -1.23 5.56
N ILE A 151 -0.67 -2.42 4.97
CA ILE A 151 0.67 -2.88 4.63
C ILE A 151 1.39 -1.96 3.64
N GLN A 152 0.63 -1.30 2.75
CA GLN A 152 1.16 -0.32 1.81
C GLN A 152 1.74 0.89 2.55
N GLN A 153 1.08 1.33 3.61
CA GLN A 153 1.55 2.43 4.46
C GLN A 153 2.83 2.02 5.21
N VAL A 154 2.86 0.83 5.82
CA VAL A 154 4.06 0.31 6.49
C VAL A 154 5.24 0.19 5.52
N ALA A 155 5.01 -0.36 4.32
CA ALA A 155 6.04 -0.51 3.30
C ALA A 155 6.65 0.84 2.89
N TRP A 156 5.78 1.84 2.73
CA TRP A 156 6.15 3.22 2.37
C TRP A 156 6.95 3.90 3.49
N LEU A 157 6.54 3.75 4.75
CA LEU A 157 7.27 4.31 5.90
C LEU A 157 8.67 3.70 6.03
N ILE A 158 8.78 2.37 5.89
CA ILE A 158 10.09 1.69 5.92
C ILE A 158 10.99 2.25 4.82
N ARG A 159 10.45 2.46 3.61
CA ARG A 159 11.21 3.05 2.50
C ARG A 159 11.68 4.46 2.84
N ALA A 160 10.77 5.31 3.31
CA ALA A 160 11.08 6.67 3.73
C ALA A 160 12.16 6.68 4.82
N GLY A 161 12.09 5.76 5.79
CA GLY A 161 13.08 5.61 6.85
C GLY A 161 14.47 5.21 6.34
N LYS A 162 14.56 4.29 5.37
CA LYS A 162 15.83 3.92 4.72
C LYS A 162 16.44 5.12 3.99
N ILE A 163 15.64 5.79 3.14
CA ILE A 163 16.08 6.96 2.37
C ILE A 163 16.54 8.10 3.30
N ALA A 164 15.80 8.34 4.38
CA ALA A 164 16.13 9.41 5.32
C ALA A 164 17.48 9.20 6.01
N ARG A 165 17.95 7.96 6.21
CA ARG A 165 19.29 7.69 6.76
C ARG A 165 20.42 8.20 5.86
N ALA A 166 20.19 8.27 4.54
CA ALA A 166 21.14 8.82 3.58
C ALA A 166 21.12 10.36 3.50
N VAL A 167 20.13 11.02 4.12
CA VAL A 167 20.03 12.49 4.16
C VAL A 167 20.94 13.06 5.26
N SER A 168 21.90 13.89 4.84
CA SER A 168 22.74 14.65 5.76
C SER A 168 21.98 15.83 6.35
N ALA A 169 21.90 15.89 7.67
CA ALA A 169 21.25 16.96 8.42
C ALA A 169 21.98 17.19 9.75
N GLU A 170 21.89 18.41 10.27
CA GLU A 170 22.47 18.75 11.58
C GLU A 170 21.73 18.03 12.72
N LYS A 171 22.22 18.17 13.96
CA LYS A 171 21.48 17.71 15.13
C LYS A 171 20.28 18.60 15.38
N PHE A 172 19.12 17.98 15.58
CA PHE A 172 17.87 18.67 15.85
C PHE A 172 17.90 19.41 17.18
N THR A 173 17.46 20.67 17.16
CA THR A 173 17.11 21.42 18.37
C THR A 173 15.89 22.29 18.12
N GLN A 174 15.05 22.45 19.15
CA GLN A 174 13.85 23.29 19.07
C GLN A 174 14.17 24.73 18.64
N SER A 175 15.30 25.28 19.12
CA SER A 175 15.73 26.64 18.79
C SER A 175 16.03 26.81 17.29
N LYS A 176 16.71 25.83 16.68
CA LYS A 176 16.99 25.86 15.23
C LYS A 176 15.72 25.70 14.41
N LEU A 177 14.81 24.82 14.82
CA LEU A 177 13.50 24.68 14.17
C LEU A 177 12.76 26.01 14.16
N SER A 178 12.60 26.67 15.32
CA SER A 178 11.93 27.97 15.42
C SER A 178 12.58 29.06 14.55
N GLY A 179 13.91 29.06 14.41
CA GLY A 179 14.63 29.96 13.50
C GLY A 179 14.29 29.69 12.03
N VAL A 180 14.34 28.42 11.63
CA VAL A 180 14.01 28.00 10.25
C VAL A 180 12.54 28.23 9.89
N MET A 181 11.62 28.16 10.85
CA MET A 181 10.21 28.48 10.60
C MET A 181 10.02 29.92 10.10
N GLN A 182 10.89 30.87 10.49
CA GLN A 182 10.82 32.23 9.96
C GLN A 182 11.24 32.29 8.48
N GLU A 183 12.32 31.59 8.12
CA GLU A 183 12.80 31.49 6.74
C GLU A 183 11.80 30.73 5.84
N LEU A 184 11.14 29.67 6.36
CA LEU A 184 10.10 28.95 5.64
C LEU A 184 8.90 29.82 5.28
N ARG A 185 8.57 30.82 6.13
CA ARG A 185 7.48 31.73 5.84
C ARG A 185 7.71 32.54 4.57
N GLU A 186 8.97 32.88 4.27
CA GLU A 186 9.33 33.59 3.03
C GLU A 186 9.14 32.72 1.79
N CYS A 187 9.24 31.39 1.95
CA CYS A 187 9.06 30.44 0.85
C CYS A 187 7.58 30.23 0.48
N LEU A 188 6.62 30.69 1.29
CA LEU A 188 5.19 30.56 1.00
C LEU A 188 4.74 31.40 -0.19
N GLU A 189 5.49 32.44 -0.57
CA GLU A 189 5.08 33.41 -1.59
C GLU A 189 5.13 32.84 -3.02
N PHE A 190 6.21 32.10 -3.34
CA PHE A 190 6.47 31.62 -4.70
C PHE A 190 6.65 30.10 -4.72
N VAL A 191 6.01 29.43 -5.69
CA VAL A 191 6.03 27.96 -5.80
C VAL A 191 7.45 27.41 -5.97
N ASP A 192 8.32 28.12 -6.68
CA ASP A 192 9.70 27.70 -6.92
C ASP A 192 10.58 27.75 -5.66
N SER A 193 10.16 28.48 -4.62
CA SER A 193 10.87 28.56 -3.34
C SER A 193 10.81 27.26 -2.56
N VAL A 194 9.89 26.36 -2.92
CA VAL A 194 9.81 25.01 -2.35
C VAL A 194 11.13 24.23 -2.49
N ARG A 195 11.95 24.52 -3.50
CA ARG A 195 13.28 23.92 -3.67
C ARG A 195 14.25 24.18 -2.52
N ASN A 196 14.02 25.24 -1.74
CA ASN A 196 14.89 25.61 -0.62
C ASN A 196 14.54 24.86 0.66
N VAL A 197 13.32 24.31 0.76
CA VAL A 197 12.80 23.65 1.96
C VAL A 197 13.72 22.53 2.48
N PRO A 198 14.25 21.61 1.65
CA PRO A 198 15.11 20.53 2.15
C PRO A 198 16.35 21.05 2.89
N VAL A 199 17.01 22.07 2.34
CA VAL A 199 18.23 22.66 2.92
C VAL A 199 17.91 23.40 4.22
N LEU A 200 16.81 24.15 4.25
CA LEU A 200 16.35 24.85 5.45
C LEU A 200 16.06 23.86 6.58
N LEU A 201 15.32 22.79 6.30
CA LEU A 201 15.00 21.76 7.28
C LEU A 201 16.23 20.99 7.76
N ALA A 202 17.18 20.68 6.86
CA ALA A 202 18.42 20.00 7.21
C ALA A 202 19.27 20.82 8.21
N ARG A 203 19.29 22.15 8.10
CA ARG A 203 19.92 23.06 9.08
C ARG A 203 19.25 23.00 10.46
N ALA A 204 17.94 22.81 10.50
CA ALA A 204 17.20 22.55 11.74
C ALA A 204 17.38 21.12 12.29
N GLY A 205 18.01 20.23 11.53
CA GLY A 205 18.18 18.82 11.84
C GLY A 205 17.00 17.92 11.46
N VAL A 206 16.06 18.44 10.67
CA VAL A 206 14.92 17.70 10.13
C VAL A 206 15.27 17.18 8.74
N ARG A 207 15.17 15.86 8.55
CA ARG A 207 15.41 15.22 7.25
C ARG A 207 14.12 15.19 6.45
N LEU A 208 14.09 15.86 5.32
CA LEU A 208 12.97 15.80 4.39
C LEU A 208 13.26 14.79 3.28
N VAL A 209 12.34 13.85 3.09
CA VAL A 209 12.35 12.90 1.98
C VAL A 209 11.03 12.94 1.23
N VAL A 210 11.08 12.65 -0.06
CA VAL A 210 9.88 12.50 -0.89
C VAL A 210 9.82 11.06 -1.36
N VAL A 211 8.72 10.38 -1.07
CA VAL A 211 8.50 9.00 -1.52
C VAL A 211 7.13 8.93 -2.15
N GLU A 212 7.04 8.59 -3.42
CA GLU A 212 5.74 8.47 -4.08
C GLU A 212 4.88 7.39 -3.41
N ALA A 213 3.62 7.73 -3.13
CA ALA A 213 2.70 6.83 -2.44
C ALA A 213 2.48 5.51 -3.21
N LEU A 214 2.42 4.40 -2.49
CA LEU A 214 1.92 3.15 -3.08
C LEU A 214 0.41 3.26 -3.37
N PRO A 215 -0.11 2.66 -4.46
CA PRO A 215 -1.54 2.65 -4.73
C PRO A 215 -2.34 2.11 -3.54
N GLY A 216 -3.37 2.86 -3.13
CA GLY A 216 -4.23 2.49 -2.01
C GLY A 216 -3.73 2.88 -0.62
N SER A 217 -2.50 3.41 -0.46
CA SER A 217 -2.00 3.83 0.86
C SER A 217 -2.70 5.07 1.40
N LYS A 218 -3.16 5.96 0.51
CA LYS A 218 -3.79 7.26 0.85
C LYS A 218 -2.98 8.13 1.83
N ILE A 219 -1.66 7.95 1.90
CA ILE A 219 -0.77 8.79 2.71
C ILE A 219 -0.62 10.14 2.04
N ASP A 220 -0.66 11.21 2.82
CA ASP A 220 -0.23 12.54 2.38
C ASP A 220 1.18 12.86 2.90
N GLY A 221 1.43 12.66 4.20
CA GLY A 221 2.72 12.81 4.87
C GLY A 221 2.93 11.82 6.02
N ALA A 222 4.15 11.81 6.57
CA ALA A 222 4.42 11.19 7.85
C ALA A 222 5.58 11.87 8.59
N CYS A 223 5.52 11.84 9.92
CA CYS A 223 6.56 12.28 10.82
C CYS A 223 7.04 11.13 11.70
N PHE A 224 8.34 10.88 11.73
CA PHE A 224 8.96 9.88 12.61
C PHE A 224 10.42 10.23 12.92
N TRP A 225 11.02 9.53 13.88
CA TRP A 225 12.37 9.82 14.34
C TRP A 225 13.27 8.61 14.16
N LEU A 226 14.45 8.81 13.55
CA LEU A 226 15.49 7.77 13.43
C LEU A 226 16.30 7.61 14.72
N ALA A 227 16.39 8.69 15.50
CA ALA A 227 17.02 8.80 16.80
C ALA A 227 16.44 10.02 17.53
N LYS A 228 16.76 10.21 18.82
CA LYS A 228 16.24 11.31 19.66
C LYS A 228 16.48 12.72 19.10
N ASP A 229 17.50 12.91 18.26
CA ASP A 229 17.89 14.17 17.64
C ASP A 229 17.86 14.12 16.09
N ALA A 230 17.15 13.14 15.52
CA ALA A 230 17.08 12.90 14.08
C ALA A 230 15.62 12.71 13.60
N PRO A 231 14.78 13.76 13.63
CA PRO A 231 13.45 13.74 13.05
C PRO A 231 13.47 13.66 11.52
N VAL A 232 12.42 13.07 10.97
CA VAL A 232 12.20 12.85 9.55
C VAL A 232 10.78 13.29 9.21
N ILE A 233 10.65 14.05 8.13
CA ILE A 233 9.39 14.29 7.43
C ILE A 233 9.47 13.55 6.10
N ALA A 234 8.46 12.73 5.83
CA ALA A 234 8.29 12.08 4.55
C ALA A 234 7.03 12.62 3.87
N LEU A 235 7.15 13.08 2.63
CA LEU A 235 6.03 13.58 1.84
C LEU A 235 5.71 12.64 0.69
N SER A 236 4.42 12.34 0.51
CA SER A 236 3.97 11.46 -0.58
C SER A 236 3.77 12.18 -1.91
N LEU A 237 3.47 13.48 -1.84
CA LEU A 237 2.97 14.30 -2.95
C LEU A 237 1.80 13.67 -3.71
N ARG A 238 0.93 12.92 -3.00
CA ARG A 238 -0.32 12.35 -3.54
C ARG A 238 -1.13 13.41 -4.28
N PHE A 239 -1.23 14.60 -3.70
CA PHE A 239 -1.71 15.80 -4.37
C PHE A 239 -0.54 16.73 -4.68
N ASP A 240 -0.14 16.76 -5.95
CA ASP A 240 0.88 17.66 -6.47
C ASP A 240 0.33 19.08 -6.63
N ARG A 241 0.13 19.76 -5.50
CA ARG A 241 -0.39 21.12 -5.42
C ARG A 241 0.27 21.89 -4.29
N VAL A 242 0.53 23.18 -4.52
CA VAL A 242 1.19 24.08 -3.57
C VAL A 242 0.45 24.22 -2.24
N ASP A 243 -0.88 24.24 -2.24
CA ASP A 243 -1.69 24.29 -1.01
C ASP A 243 -1.49 23.05 -0.15
N ASN A 244 -1.56 21.87 -0.78
CA ASN A 244 -1.44 20.59 -0.10
C ASN A 244 -0.02 20.37 0.41
N PHE A 245 0.98 20.71 -0.39
CA PHE A 245 2.39 20.61 0.01
C PHE A 245 2.67 21.38 1.30
N TRP A 246 2.27 22.67 1.33
CA TRP A 246 2.52 23.50 2.50
C TRP A 246 1.71 23.05 3.71
N HIS A 247 0.45 22.65 3.52
CA HIS A 247 -0.36 22.16 4.62
C HIS A 247 0.25 20.89 5.25
N THR A 248 0.51 19.85 4.44
CA THR A 248 1.14 18.60 4.92
C THR A 248 2.48 18.90 5.59
N LEU A 249 3.36 19.68 4.96
CA LEU A 249 4.66 19.97 5.54
C LEU A 249 4.57 20.66 6.91
N LEU A 250 3.71 21.67 7.02
CA LEU A 250 3.55 22.44 8.26
C LEU A 250 2.87 21.61 9.35
N HIS A 251 1.94 20.75 8.98
CA HIS A 251 1.32 19.77 9.87
C HIS A 251 2.38 18.84 10.48
N GLU A 252 3.25 18.26 9.65
CA GLU A 252 4.32 17.37 10.12
C GLU A 252 5.38 18.09 10.96
N LEU A 253 5.66 19.37 10.63
CA LEU A 253 6.56 20.20 11.44
C LEU A 253 5.98 20.50 12.83
N ASP A 254 4.67 20.64 12.95
CA ASP A 254 4.00 20.83 14.24
C ASP A 254 4.17 19.58 15.13
N HIS A 255 4.04 18.38 14.57
CA HIS A 255 4.34 17.14 15.31
C HIS A 255 5.78 17.10 15.83
N ILE A 256 6.75 17.43 14.99
CA ILE A 256 8.17 17.50 15.39
C ILE A 256 8.37 18.53 16.50
N ALA A 257 7.75 19.71 16.37
CA ALA A 257 7.87 20.78 17.35
C ALA A 257 7.35 20.38 18.74
N HIS A 258 6.42 19.42 18.80
CA HIS A 258 5.88 18.88 20.05
C HIS A 258 6.52 17.55 20.48
N GLY A 259 7.55 17.10 19.77
CA GLY A 259 8.27 15.86 20.08
C GLY A 259 7.47 14.58 19.80
N GLU A 260 6.40 14.69 19.02
CA GLU A 260 5.60 13.55 18.57
C GLU A 260 6.37 12.80 17.47
N GLY A 261 6.06 11.52 17.24
CA GLY A 261 6.82 10.68 16.31
C GLY A 261 8.02 9.94 16.93
N GLN A 262 8.42 10.26 18.16
CA GLN A 262 9.61 9.65 18.82
C GLN A 262 9.37 8.20 19.29
N SER A 263 8.16 7.89 19.76
CA SER A 263 7.81 6.56 20.27
C SER A 263 7.09 5.68 19.24
N ALA A 264 6.48 6.30 18.23
CA ALA A 264 5.83 5.65 17.09
C ALA A 264 5.71 6.70 15.98
N PRO A 265 5.82 6.31 14.70
CA PRO A 265 5.60 7.22 13.59
C PRO A 265 4.18 7.77 13.62
N ILE A 266 4.03 9.06 13.33
CA ILE A 266 2.75 9.70 13.02
C ILE A 266 2.59 9.61 11.50
N VAL A 267 1.46 9.08 11.06
CA VAL A 267 1.16 8.86 9.64
C VAL A 267 -0.10 9.63 9.33
N GLU A 268 0.02 10.66 8.50
CA GLU A 268 -1.12 11.44 8.09
C GLU A 268 -1.87 10.70 6.98
N ILE A 269 -3.10 10.27 7.28
CA ILE A 269 -3.98 9.55 6.37
C ILE A 269 -5.15 10.46 5.99
N ASP A 270 -5.21 10.82 4.71
CA ASP A 270 -6.37 11.41 4.05
C ASP A 270 -7.03 12.64 4.72
N MET A 271 -6.39 13.81 4.64
CA MET A 271 -6.98 15.10 5.05
C MET A 271 -8.30 15.47 4.35
N LEU A 272 -8.62 14.82 3.22
CA LEU A 272 -9.82 15.08 2.42
C LEU A 272 -10.93 14.05 2.67
N SER A 273 -10.73 13.10 3.59
CA SER A 273 -11.75 12.13 3.94
C SER A 273 -12.95 12.85 4.58
N ASN A 274 -14.12 12.64 3.99
CA ASN A 274 -15.39 13.29 4.34
C ASN A 274 -16.07 12.65 5.56
N ASP A 275 -15.37 11.81 6.32
CA ASP A 275 -16.00 11.06 7.39
C ASP A 275 -16.10 11.92 8.65
N GLU A 276 -17.29 11.93 9.26
CA GLU A 276 -17.63 12.61 10.53
C GLU A 276 -16.92 11.94 11.74
N VAL A 277 -15.67 11.50 11.57
CA VAL A 277 -14.86 10.94 12.63
C VAL A 277 -14.23 12.09 13.40
N GLU A 278 -14.42 12.08 14.71
CA GLU A 278 -13.75 13.04 15.58
C GLU A 278 -12.24 12.82 15.52
N LEU A 279 -11.53 13.77 14.88
CA LEU A 279 -10.08 13.72 14.78
C LEU A 279 -9.45 13.74 16.18
N PRO A 280 -8.39 12.94 16.41
CA PRO A 280 -7.62 13.04 17.64
C PRO A 280 -7.17 14.48 17.91
N VAL A 281 -7.08 14.87 19.19
CA VAL A 281 -6.72 16.23 19.61
C VAL A 281 -5.39 16.68 19.00
N ILE A 282 -4.43 15.76 18.86
CA ILE A 282 -3.11 15.98 18.28
C ILE A 282 -3.22 16.35 16.78
N GLU A 283 -3.99 15.59 16.00
CA GLU A 283 -4.25 15.84 14.57
C GLU A 283 -4.95 17.18 14.34
N LYS A 284 -5.94 17.49 15.19
CA LYS A 284 -6.65 18.78 15.11
C LYS A 284 -5.71 19.95 15.38
N ARG A 285 -4.82 19.82 16.37
CA ARG A 285 -3.82 20.85 16.69
C ARG A 285 -2.88 21.07 15.50
N ALA A 286 -2.35 20.00 14.91
CA ALA A 286 -1.45 20.09 13.77
C ALA A 286 -2.11 20.75 12.55
N ASN A 287 -3.36 20.40 12.25
CA ASN A 287 -4.16 21.03 11.20
C ASN A 287 -4.40 22.53 11.44
N ASP A 288 -4.77 22.90 12.67
CA ASP A 288 -5.00 24.29 13.05
C ASP A 288 -3.69 25.10 13.00
N ALA A 289 -2.57 24.52 13.46
CA ALA A 289 -1.25 25.14 13.44
C ALA A 289 -0.74 25.36 12.01
N ALA A 290 -0.88 24.37 11.13
CA ALA A 290 -0.53 24.48 9.71
C ALA A 290 -1.34 25.58 9.01
N ALA A 291 -2.63 25.67 9.34
CA ALA A 291 -3.51 26.69 8.79
C ALA A 291 -3.15 28.10 9.28
N GLU A 292 -2.96 28.28 10.59
CA GLU A 292 -2.61 29.55 11.22
C GLU A 292 -1.25 30.07 10.73
N PHE A 293 -0.26 29.18 10.58
CA PHE A 293 1.06 29.54 10.07
C PHE A 293 0.99 30.05 8.63
N SER A 294 0.21 29.36 7.78
CA SER A 294 0.04 29.72 6.38
C SER A 294 -0.69 31.04 6.21
N ILE A 295 -1.85 31.18 6.87
CA ILE A 295 -2.69 32.38 6.82
C ILE A 295 -3.30 32.57 8.22
N PRO A 296 -2.92 33.63 8.97
CA PRO A 296 -3.48 33.88 10.29
C PRO A 296 -5.00 33.94 10.24
N LYS A 297 -5.68 33.27 11.17
CA LYS A 297 -7.13 33.10 11.15
C LYS A 297 -7.88 34.43 11.10
N HIS A 298 -7.45 35.42 11.88
CA HIS A 298 -8.07 36.75 11.90
C HIS A 298 -7.97 37.49 10.55
N GLU A 299 -6.88 37.28 9.80
CA GLU A 299 -6.70 37.84 8.45
C GLU A 299 -7.65 37.18 7.44
N LEU A 300 -7.76 35.86 7.51
CA LEU A 300 -8.64 35.08 6.63
C LEU A 300 -10.12 35.38 6.91
N ASP A 301 -10.53 35.39 8.19
CA ASP A 301 -11.90 35.69 8.60
C ASP A 301 -12.30 37.12 8.18
N GLY A 302 -11.41 38.09 8.38
CA GLY A 302 -11.63 39.46 7.93
C GLY A 302 -11.75 39.57 6.40
N PHE A 303 -10.97 38.79 5.65
CA PHE A 303 -11.10 38.71 4.20
C PHE A 303 -12.44 38.10 3.78
N ILE A 304 -12.81 36.95 4.34
CA ILE A 304 -14.08 36.27 4.05
C ILE A 304 -15.26 37.21 4.31
N ALA A 305 -15.30 37.89 5.46
CA ALA A 305 -16.37 38.81 5.81
C ALA A 305 -16.56 39.95 4.80
N ARG A 306 -15.48 40.41 4.15
CA ARG A 306 -15.54 41.49 3.15
C ARG A 306 -15.94 41.02 1.76
N VAL A 307 -15.71 39.76 1.41
CA VAL A 307 -15.79 39.30 0.02
C VAL A 307 -16.85 38.24 -0.24
N HIS A 308 -17.28 37.52 0.79
CA HIS A 308 -18.30 36.48 0.69
C HIS A 308 -19.64 37.09 0.19
N PRO A 309 -20.38 36.39 -0.70
CA PRO A 309 -20.13 35.04 -1.22
C PRO A 309 -19.22 34.98 -2.46
N LEU A 310 -18.74 36.11 -2.98
CA LEU A 310 -18.05 36.16 -4.28
C LEU A 310 -16.53 36.38 -4.16
N PHE A 311 -15.79 35.29 -4.31
CA PHE A 311 -14.33 35.21 -4.27
C PHE A 311 -13.72 35.39 -5.67
N THR A 312 -13.76 36.59 -6.22
CA THR A 312 -13.15 36.87 -7.55
C THR A 312 -11.62 36.72 -7.53
N ASP A 313 -11.02 36.37 -8.66
CA ASP A 313 -9.55 36.27 -8.84
C ASP A 313 -8.80 37.52 -8.33
N GLN A 314 -9.28 38.72 -8.66
CA GLN A 314 -8.64 39.98 -8.23
C GLN A 314 -8.55 40.10 -6.69
N LYS A 315 -9.61 39.67 -5.98
CA LYS A 315 -9.66 39.71 -4.51
C LYS A 315 -8.72 38.67 -3.90
N ILE A 316 -8.70 37.45 -4.44
CA ILE A 316 -7.81 36.38 -3.99
C ILE A 316 -6.34 36.80 -4.19
N LEU A 317 -5.99 37.26 -5.38
CA LEU A 317 -4.64 37.72 -5.72
C LEU A 317 -4.21 38.91 -4.86
N GLY A 318 -5.10 39.89 -4.63
CA GLY A 318 -4.80 41.04 -3.78
C GLY A 318 -4.56 40.64 -2.32
N PHE A 319 -5.35 39.69 -1.79
CA PHE A 319 -5.17 39.18 -0.44
C PHE A 319 -3.87 38.37 -0.29
N ALA A 320 -3.60 37.47 -1.24
CA ALA A 320 -2.37 36.66 -1.31
C ALA A 320 -1.12 37.57 -1.34
N LYS A 321 -1.11 38.57 -2.23
CA LYS A 321 -0.01 39.54 -2.36
C LYS A 321 0.23 40.34 -1.07
N ARG A 322 -0.82 40.79 -0.40
CA ARG A 322 -0.71 41.55 0.87
C ARG A 322 -0.07 40.70 1.98
N LEU A 323 -0.42 39.42 2.04
CA LEU A 323 0.13 38.50 3.04
C LEU A 323 1.45 37.85 2.61
N ARG A 324 1.90 38.08 1.37
CA ARG A 324 3.08 37.44 0.77
C ARG A 324 3.00 35.91 0.82
N VAL A 325 1.86 35.38 0.40
CA VAL A 325 1.62 33.94 0.27
C VAL A 325 1.15 33.61 -1.15
N HIS A 326 1.41 32.39 -1.59
CA HIS A 326 0.99 31.91 -2.88
C HIS A 326 -0.55 31.90 -2.98
N PRO A 327 -1.16 32.38 -4.08
CA PRO A 327 -2.61 32.39 -4.23
C PRO A 327 -3.26 31.00 -4.07
N GLY A 328 -2.54 29.94 -4.45
CA GLY A 328 -2.98 28.56 -4.26
C GLY A 328 -3.25 28.21 -2.79
N ILE A 329 -2.46 28.72 -1.84
CA ILE A 329 -2.65 28.48 -0.40
C ILE A 329 -3.96 29.11 0.08
N VAL A 330 -4.28 30.32 -0.40
CA VAL A 330 -5.56 30.99 -0.12
C VAL A 330 -6.72 30.16 -0.67
N VAL A 331 -6.61 29.71 -1.93
CA VAL A 331 -7.63 28.87 -2.57
C VAL A 331 -7.85 27.58 -1.80
N GLY A 332 -6.79 26.88 -1.40
CA GLY A 332 -6.87 25.64 -0.61
C GLY A 332 -7.60 25.85 0.73
N GLN A 333 -7.28 26.93 1.45
CA GLN A 333 -7.95 27.29 2.71
C GLN A 333 -9.45 27.58 2.52
N LEU A 334 -9.84 28.25 1.43
CA LEU A 334 -11.24 28.53 1.12
C LEU A 334 -12.01 27.28 0.66
N GLN A 335 -11.35 26.40 -0.12
CA GLN A 335 -11.93 25.15 -0.59
C GLN A 335 -12.16 24.17 0.55
N ASN A 336 -11.19 24.04 1.47
CA ASN A 336 -11.33 23.18 2.64
C ASN A 336 -12.48 23.61 3.56
N ARG A 337 -12.72 24.94 3.68
CA ARG A 337 -13.86 25.50 4.41
C ARG A 337 -15.20 25.42 3.66
N ARG A 338 -15.23 24.80 2.47
CA ARG A 338 -16.42 24.67 1.61
C ARG A 338 -17.04 26.01 1.18
N LEU A 339 -16.27 27.10 1.25
CA LEU A 339 -16.69 28.44 0.80
C LEU A 339 -16.51 28.61 -0.72
N VAL A 340 -15.56 27.87 -1.28
CA VAL A 340 -15.28 27.82 -2.72
C VAL A 340 -15.33 26.35 -3.16
N PRO A 341 -16.18 25.98 -4.12
CA PRO A 341 -16.17 24.61 -4.67
C PRO A 341 -14.82 24.23 -5.28
N TRP A 342 -14.42 22.96 -5.12
CA TRP A 342 -13.13 22.41 -5.58
C TRP A 342 -12.82 22.57 -7.08
N GLN A 343 -13.83 22.80 -7.90
CA GLN A 343 -13.68 23.02 -9.34
C GLN A 343 -13.23 24.45 -9.70
N PHE A 344 -13.40 25.43 -8.80
CA PHE A 344 -13.06 26.82 -9.06
C PHE A 344 -11.61 27.16 -8.69
N HIS A 345 -11.05 28.16 -9.36
CA HIS A 345 -9.71 28.71 -9.11
C HIS A 345 -8.54 27.71 -9.18
N ARG A 346 -8.75 26.53 -9.79
CA ARG A 346 -7.75 25.47 -9.91
C ARG A 346 -6.45 25.90 -10.60
N LYS A 347 -6.48 26.96 -11.42
CA LYS A 347 -5.29 27.56 -12.05
C LYS A 347 -4.25 28.06 -11.07
N TYR A 348 -4.61 28.34 -9.81
CA TYR A 348 -3.68 28.77 -8.77
C TYR A 348 -3.13 27.61 -7.92
N LEU A 349 -3.67 26.40 -8.10
CA LEU A 349 -3.18 25.19 -7.45
C LEU A 349 -2.00 24.63 -8.25
N GLU A 350 -0.93 25.40 -8.29
CA GLU A 350 0.29 25.10 -9.05
C GLU A 350 0.98 23.84 -8.52
N LYS A 351 1.62 23.11 -9.43
CA LYS A 351 2.33 21.87 -9.12
C LYS A 351 3.64 22.20 -8.42
N VAL A 352 4.00 21.40 -7.43
CA VAL A 352 5.25 21.57 -6.65
C VAL A 352 6.31 20.56 -7.01
N ARG A 353 5.91 19.42 -7.60
CA ARG A 353 6.79 18.27 -7.83
C ARG A 353 8.02 18.65 -8.62
N GLU A 354 7.88 19.47 -9.65
CA GLU A 354 9.01 19.92 -10.49
C GLU A 354 10.06 20.77 -9.73
N TYR A 355 9.69 21.36 -8.59
CA TYR A 355 10.59 22.17 -7.77
C TYR A 355 11.18 21.42 -6.58
N ILE A 356 10.50 20.37 -6.09
CA ILE A 356 10.97 19.60 -4.92
C ILE A 356 11.70 18.31 -5.30
N VAL A 357 11.37 17.70 -6.45
CA VAL A 357 12.05 16.52 -6.97
C VAL A 357 13.42 16.93 -7.49
N GLY A 358 14.48 16.44 -6.85
CA GLY A 358 15.86 16.84 -7.12
C GLY A 358 16.50 17.48 -5.87
N PRO A 359 16.01 18.63 -5.39
CA PRO A 359 16.47 19.21 -4.13
C PRO A 359 16.23 18.32 -2.91
N ALA A 360 15.10 17.62 -2.86
CA ALA A 360 14.84 16.58 -1.86
C ALA A 360 15.26 15.21 -2.38
N LEU A 361 15.83 14.37 -1.50
CA LEU A 361 16.10 12.97 -1.84
C LEU A 361 14.75 12.27 -2.08
N THR A 362 14.56 11.81 -3.33
CA THR A 362 13.25 11.39 -3.85
C THR A 362 13.30 9.97 -4.40
N ASP A 363 12.32 9.16 -4.02
CA ASP A 363 12.05 7.83 -4.60
C ASP A 363 10.63 7.77 -5.17
N GLY A 364 10.53 7.54 -6.48
CA GLY A 364 9.32 7.72 -7.28
C GLY A 364 9.41 8.91 -8.25
N PHE A 365 8.33 9.15 -8.98
CA PHE A 365 8.21 10.22 -9.98
C PHE A 365 9.29 10.21 -11.07
N GLY A 366 9.78 9.02 -11.44
CA GLY A 366 10.85 8.83 -12.42
C GLY A 366 12.25 8.78 -11.81
N SER A 367 12.41 9.08 -10.52
CA SER A 367 13.61 8.77 -9.74
C SER A 367 13.43 7.41 -9.08
N VAL A 368 14.40 6.50 -9.21
CA VAL A 368 14.39 5.22 -8.50
C VAL A 368 15.71 5.11 -7.75
N LEU A 369 15.63 5.02 -6.44
CA LEU A 369 16.82 4.81 -5.62
C LEU A 369 17.09 3.31 -5.43
N PRO A 370 18.35 2.88 -5.25
CA PRO A 370 18.69 1.48 -5.02
C PRO A 370 17.96 0.86 -3.81
N ALA A 371 17.79 -0.46 -3.83
CA ALA A 371 17.12 -1.19 -2.76
C ALA A 371 17.94 -1.23 -1.44
N ASP A 372 19.27 -1.12 -1.56
CA ASP A 372 20.30 -1.31 -0.53
C ASP A 372 20.77 -0.03 0.16
N LEU A 373 20.06 1.09 -0.03
CA LEU A 373 20.32 2.38 0.64
C LEU A 373 20.47 2.30 2.17
#